data_AF-A0A852TL36-F1
#
_entry.id   AF-A0A852TL36-F1
#
_cell.length_a   1.000
_cell.length_b   1.000
_cell.length_c   1.000
_cell.angle_alpha   90.00
_cell.angle_beta   90.00
_cell.angle_gamma   90.00
#
_symmetry.space_group_name_H-M   'P 1'
#
loop_
_entity.id
_entity.type
_entity.pdbx_description
1 polymer ?
#
loop_
_entity_poly.entity_id
_entity_poly.type
_entity_poly.pdbx_seq_one_letter_code
_entity_poly.pdbx_strand_id
1 'polypeptide(L)'
;MILQKTSIVRGDKGEIFDNRLTVLGDYSTPVYLDLKRINKGEEENQEGHYLEGIMAGEHWVYRNPFIPGRLYDDEIAIASCLQKMKAYIAGGPSFYSLAEASQDQYLSFMMEKAICTGEVVKTVRQPWAEG
;
A
#
# COMPACT_ATOMS: atom_id res chain seq x y z
N MET A 1 25.54 -10.42 -5.55
CA MET A 1 24.29 -11.14 -5.21
C MET A 1 23.39 -10.15 -4.50
N ILE A 2 22.44 -9.53 -5.21
CA ILE A 2 21.51 -8.58 -4.60
C ILE A 2 20.45 -9.42 -3.89
N LEU A 3 20.32 -9.28 -2.56
CA LEU A 3 19.22 -9.88 -1.82
C LEU A 3 17.94 -9.18 -2.25
N GLN A 4 17.11 -9.84 -3.05
CA GLN A 4 15.76 -9.36 -3.33
C GLN A 4 14.98 -9.44 -2.02
N LYS A 5 14.53 -8.29 -1.52
CA LYS A 5 13.86 -8.18 -0.23
C LYS A 5 12.43 -8.71 -0.38
N THR A 6 12.17 -9.91 0.15
CA THR A 6 10.83 -10.50 0.18
C THR A 6 9.96 -9.77 1.20
N SER A 7 8.69 -9.56 0.86
CA SER A 7 7.70 -8.95 1.73
C SER A 7 6.62 -9.97 2.08
N ILE A 8 6.23 -10.01 3.35
CA ILE A 8 5.12 -10.85 3.82
C ILE A 8 4.19 -10.04 4.70
N VAL A 9 2.90 -10.12 4.41
CA VAL A 9 1.82 -9.53 5.21
C VAL A 9 0.89 -10.68 5.60
N ARG A 10 0.58 -10.81 6.89
CA ARG A 10 -0.35 -11.83 7.39
C ARG A 10 -1.47 -11.18 8.19
N GLY A 11 -2.67 -11.69 8.00
CA GLY A 11 -3.86 -11.32 8.77
C GLY A 11 -4.69 -12.55 9.11
N ASP A 12 -5.82 -12.30 9.75
CA ASP A 12 -6.83 -13.31 10.06
C ASP A 12 -7.49 -13.92 8.81
N LYS A 13 -7.56 -13.16 7.71
CA LYS A 13 -8.20 -13.58 6.44
C LYS A 13 -7.26 -14.24 5.43
N GLY A 14 -5.96 -14.28 5.72
CA GLY A 14 -4.98 -14.79 4.78
C GLY A 14 -3.62 -14.12 4.88
N GLU A 15 -2.79 -14.39 3.88
CA GLU A 15 -1.44 -13.88 3.76
C GLU A 15 -1.13 -13.43 2.33
N ILE A 16 -0.24 -12.45 2.25
CA ILE A 16 0.36 -11.97 1.01
C ILE A 16 1.86 -12.21 1.14
N PHE A 17 2.43 -12.95 0.19
CA PHE A 17 3.86 -13.16 0.07
C PHE A 17 4.31 -12.68 -1.30
N ASP A 18 4.94 -11.51 -1.35
CA ASP A 18 5.26 -10.78 -2.57
C ASP A 18 4.01 -10.60 -3.46
N ASN A 19 3.90 -11.36 -4.56
CA ASN A 19 2.75 -11.34 -5.44
C ASN A 19 1.77 -12.51 -5.21
N ARG A 20 2.06 -13.43 -4.30
CA ARG A 20 1.20 -14.58 -4.01
C ARG A 20 0.24 -14.24 -2.88
N LEU A 21 -1.02 -14.62 -3.06
CA LEU A 21 -2.09 -14.46 -2.10
C LEU A 21 -2.53 -15.84 -1.62
N THR A 22 -2.64 -16.03 -0.31
CA THR A 22 -3.40 -17.12 0.29
C THR A 22 -4.56 -16.49 1.03
N VAL A 23 -5.80 -16.77 0.63
CA VAL A 23 -7.01 -16.23 1.27
C VAL A 23 -7.92 -17.36 1.72
N LEU A 24 -8.69 -17.13 2.76
CA LEU A 24 -9.70 -18.07 3.22
C LEU A 24 -10.99 -17.90 2.38
N GLY A 25 -11.31 -18.90 1.54
CA GLY A 25 -12.55 -18.92 0.74
C GLY A 25 -13.80 -19.19 1.60
N ASP A 26 -13.61 -19.92 2.69
CA ASP A 26 -14.52 -20.07 3.82
C ASP A 26 -13.69 -20.07 5.12
N TYR A 27 -14.29 -20.35 6.28
CA TYR A 27 -13.59 -20.34 7.57
C TYR A 27 -12.34 -21.25 7.66
N SER A 28 -12.17 -22.20 6.73
CA SER A 28 -11.11 -23.22 6.78
C SER A 28 -10.44 -23.56 5.44
N THR A 29 -11.03 -23.20 4.31
CA THR A 29 -10.49 -23.58 2.99
C THR A 29 -9.55 -22.51 2.43
N PRO A 30 -8.24 -22.79 2.30
CA PRO A 30 -7.31 -21.86 1.68
C PRO A 30 -7.46 -21.85 0.15
N VAL A 31 -7.48 -20.66 -0.41
CA VAL A 31 -7.49 -20.37 -1.85
C VAL A 31 -6.21 -19.62 -2.19
N TYR A 32 -5.49 -20.12 -3.18
CA TYR A 32 -4.23 -19.54 -3.64
C TYR A 32 -4.45 -18.74 -4.91
N LEU A 33 -3.98 -17.50 -4.92
CA LEU A 33 -4.10 -16.57 -6.05
C LEU A 33 -2.76 -15.87 -6.30
N ASP A 34 -2.62 -15.26 -7.47
CA ASP A 34 -1.51 -14.35 -7.79
C ASP A 34 -2.04 -12.95 -8.07
N LEU A 35 -1.33 -11.95 -7.56
CA LEU A 35 -1.44 -10.55 -7.95
C LEU A 35 -0.75 -10.37 -9.29
N LYS A 36 -1.55 -10.14 -10.33
CA LYS A 36 -1.09 -9.92 -11.70
C LYS A 36 -1.19 -8.45 -12.04
N ARG A 37 -0.05 -7.85 -12.39
CA ARG A 37 0.02 -6.50 -12.93
C ARG A 37 -0.37 -6.54 -14.40
N ILE A 38 -1.31 -5.68 -14.80
CA ILE A 38 -1.75 -5.54 -16.19
C ILE A 38 -1.29 -4.19 -16.70
N ASN A 39 -0.35 -4.18 -17.65
CA ASN A 39 0.08 -2.97 -18.33
C ASN A 39 -0.53 -2.91 -19.75
N LYS A 40 -0.68 -1.71 -20.27
CA LYS A 40 -1.04 -1.43 -21.67
C LYS A 40 0.19 -0.93 -22.43
N GLY A 41 0.17 -1.06 -23.75
CA GLY A 41 1.32 -0.71 -24.60
C GLY A 41 2.51 -1.67 -24.48
N GLU A 42 2.30 -2.87 -23.96
CA GLU A 42 3.21 -4.02 -24.14
C GLU A 42 2.89 -4.70 -25.49
N GLU A 43 3.90 -5.26 -26.16
CA GLU A 43 3.81 -5.87 -27.51
C GLU A 43 3.34 -4.93 -28.64
N GLU A 44 2.52 -5.42 -29.59
CA GLU A 44 1.99 -4.66 -30.75
C GLU A 44 0.82 -3.73 -30.41
N ASN A 45 0.58 -3.47 -29.12
CA ASN A 45 -0.50 -2.58 -28.70
C ASN A 45 -0.12 -1.11 -28.95
N GLN A 46 -0.85 -0.43 -29.83
CA GLN A 46 -0.66 1.00 -30.13
C GLN A 46 -1.24 1.94 -29.05
N GLU A 47 -1.91 1.39 -28.03
CA GLU A 47 -2.29 2.14 -26.84
C GLU A 47 -1.03 2.45 -26.02
N GLY A 48 -0.88 3.69 -25.52
CA GLY A 48 0.34 4.11 -24.83
C GLY A 48 0.76 3.22 -23.65
N HIS A 49 2.04 3.28 -23.28
CA HIS A 49 2.62 2.44 -22.22
C HIS A 49 2.27 2.95 -20.81
N TYR A 50 1.32 2.32 -20.12
CA TYR A 50 0.89 2.67 -18.75
C TYR A 50 0.33 1.47 -17.98
N LEU A 51 0.27 1.58 -16.65
CA LEU A 51 -0.41 0.60 -15.79
C LEU A 51 -1.92 0.67 -15.97
N GLU A 52 -2.58 -0.43 -16.30
CA GLU A 52 -4.05 -0.51 -16.29
C GLU A 52 -4.58 -0.82 -14.88
N GLY A 53 -3.94 -1.76 -14.18
CA GLY A 53 -4.34 -2.15 -12.83
C GLY A 53 -3.67 -3.42 -12.33
N ILE A 54 -4.17 -3.92 -11.20
CA ILE A 54 -3.75 -5.18 -10.58
C ILE A 54 -4.96 -6.09 -10.43
N MET A 55 -4.81 -7.34 -10.85
CA MET A 55 -5.81 -8.39 -10.71
C MET A 55 -5.39 -9.42 -9.66
N ALA A 56 -6.38 -9.99 -8.95
CA ALA A 56 -6.23 -11.20 -8.14
C ALA A 56 -7.23 -12.24 -8.65
N GLY A 57 -6.73 -13.30 -9.27
CA GLY A 57 -7.60 -14.22 -10.03
C GLY A 57 -8.34 -13.47 -11.14
N GLU A 58 -9.66 -13.51 -11.12
CA GLU A 58 -10.53 -12.82 -12.10
C GLU A 58 -10.97 -11.42 -11.66
N HIS A 59 -10.57 -10.98 -10.46
CA HIS A 59 -11.04 -9.74 -9.86
C HIS A 59 -10.01 -8.61 -9.99
N TRP A 60 -10.47 -7.42 -10.32
CA TRP A 60 -9.65 -6.21 -10.27
C TRP A 60 -9.57 -5.70 -8.84
N VAL A 61 -8.40 -5.82 -8.22
CA VAL A 61 -8.13 -5.32 -6.87
C VAL A 61 -7.61 -3.89 -6.87
N TYR A 62 -7.09 -3.44 -8.01
CA TYR A 62 -6.68 -2.06 -8.23
C TYR A 62 -6.88 -1.65 -9.70
N ARG A 63 -7.30 -0.40 -9.91
CA ARG A 63 -7.44 0.23 -11.23
C ARG A 63 -6.68 1.56 -11.20
N ASN A 64 -5.86 1.81 -12.22
CA ASN A 64 -5.15 3.08 -12.32
C ASN A 64 -6.15 4.21 -12.69
N PRO A 65 -6.36 5.20 -11.81
CA PRO A 65 -7.31 6.28 -12.08
C PRO A 65 -6.75 7.35 -13.02
N PHE A 66 -5.47 7.29 -13.37
CA PHE A 66 -4.77 8.31 -14.16
C PHE A 66 -4.51 7.89 -15.61
N ILE A 67 -5.17 6.83 -16.08
CA ILE A 67 -5.12 6.41 -17.48
C ILE A 67 -5.59 7.54 -18.41
N PRO A 68 -4.95 7.77 -19.58
CA PRO A 68 -3.82 7.03 -20.16
C PRO A 68 -2.44 7.63 -19.81
N GLY A 69 -2.33 8.37 -18.70
CA GLY A 69 -1.07 8.94 -18.23
C GLY A 69 0.00 7.87 -18.02
N ARG A 70 1.17 8.06 -18.62
CA ARG A 70 2.33 7.16 -18.51
C ARG A 70 3.09 7.38 -17.20
N LEU A 71 2.37 7.28 -16.10
CA LEU A 71 2.91 7.49 -14.76
C LEU A 71 3.52 6.19 -14.23
N TYR A 72 4.70 6.29 -13.62
CA TYR A 72 5.30 5.23 -12.80
C TYR A 72 4.52 5.03 -11.49
N ASP A 73 4.78 3.94 -10.76
CA ASP A 73 4.01 3.59 -9.56
C ASP A 73 4.10 4.65 -8.45
N ASP A 74 5.27 5.26 -8.28
CA ASP A 74 5.49 6.37 -7.35
C ASP A 74 4.76 7.64 -7.80
N GLU A 75 4.76 7.93 -9.10
CA GLU A 75 4.00 9.06 -9.67
C GLU A 75 2.49 8.86 -9.53
N ILE A 76 1.98 7.64 -9.71
CA ILE A 76 0.58 7.27 -9.45
C ILE A 76 0.24 7.46 -7.97
N ALA A 77 1.12 7.06 -7.06
CA ALA A 77 0.93 7.26 -5.62
C ALA A 77 0.90 8.76 -5.26
N ILE A 78 1.82 9.55 -5.81
CA ILE A 78 1.87 11.01 -5.63
C ILE A 78 0.59 11.66 -6.17
N ALA A 79 0.18 11.31 -7.40
CA ALA A 79 -1.04 11.83 -8.01
C ALA A 79 -2.29 11.48 -7.19
N SER A 80 -2.33 10.28 -6.60
CA SER A 80 -3.40 9.85 -5.68
C SER A 80 -3.44 10.70 -4.43
N CYS A 81 -2.29 10.99 -3.82
CA CYS A 81 -2.18 11.89 -2.66
C CYS A 81 -2.68 13.29 -3.02
N LEU A 82 -2.24 13.86 -4.14
CA LEU A 82 -2.67 15.19 -4.60
C LEU A 82 -4.18 15.25 -4.87
N GLN A 83 -4.75 14.20 -5.47
CA GLN A 83 -6.19 14.11 -5.70
C GLN A 83 -6.98 14.08 -4.38
N LYS A 84 -6.53 13.31 -3.39
CA LYS A 84 -7.16 13.24 -2.07
C LYS A 84 -6.99 14.54 -1.28
N MET A 85 -5.84 15.21 -1.36
CA MET A 85 -5.64 16.54 -0.80
C MET A 85 -6.59 17.57 -1.38
N LYS A 86 -6.78 17.55 -2.71
CA LYS A 86 -7.78 18.42 -3.37
C LYS A 86 -9.19 18.15 -2.86
N ALA A 87 -9.58 16.88 -2.72
CA ALA A 87 -10.89 16.51 -2.18
C ALA A 87 -11.08 17.00 -0.74
N TYR A 88 -10.06 16.85 0.10
CA TYR A 88 -10.06 17.32 1.48
C TYR A 88 -10.23 18.84 1.58
N ILE A 89 -9.47 19.63 0.81
CA ILE A 89 -9.59 21.10 0.78
C ILE A 89 -10.98 21.55 0.29
N ALA A 90 -11.64 20.73 -0.54
CA ALA A 90 -13.02 20.96 -0.98
C ALA A 90 -14.09 20.54 0.05
N GLY A 91 -13.70 20.15 1.28
CA GLY A 91 -14.61 19.72 2.34
C GLY A 91 -14.88 18.21 2.39
N GLY A 92 -14.14 17.41 1.61
CA GLY A 92 -14.17 15.96 1.67
C GLY A 92 -13.47 15.39 2.93
N PRO A 93 -13.50 14.06 3.12
CA PRO A 93 -12.86 13.43 4.27
C PRO A 93 -11.33 13.61 4.25
N SER A 94 -10.73 13.65 5.44
CA SER A 94 -9.27 13.51 5.56
C SER A 94 -8.86 12.12 5.08
N PHE A 95 -7.75 12.02 4.34
CA PHE A 95 -7.22 10.74 3.88
C PHE A 95 -6.00 10.25 4.65
N TYR A 96 -5.26 11.19 5.26
CA TYR A 96 -4.11 10.94 6.11
C TYR A 96 -3.95 12.17 7.01
N SER A 97 -4.29 12.00 8.28
CA SER A 97 -4.37 13.10 9.24
C SER A 97 -3.00 13.45 9.84
N LEU A 98 -2.88 14.66 10.38
CA LEU A 98 -1.71 15.06 11.16
C LEU A 98 -1.51 14.14 12.38
N ALA A 99 -2.60 13.64 12.98
CA ALA A 99 -2.52 12.73 14.12
C ALA A 99 -1.88 11.39 13.74
N GLU A 100 -2.28 10.80 12.61
CA GLU A 100 -1.67 9.58 12.08
C GLU A 100 -0.19 9.82 11.73
N ALA A 101 0.11 10.91 11.02
CA ALA A 101 1.49 11.27 10.67
C ALA A 101 2.39 11.48 11.90
N SER A 102 1.87 12.12 12.94
CA SER A 102 2.59 12.34 14.20
C SER A 102 2.83 11.02 14.94
N GLN A 103 1.84 10.11 14.89
CA GLN A 103 1.98 8.78 15.48
C GLN A 103 3.06 7.95 14.77
N ASP A 104 3.08 7.95 13.43
CA ASP A 104 4.09 7.22 12.65
C ASP A 104 5.51 7.76 12.95
N GLN A 105 5.66 9.08 13.00
CA GLN A 105 6.93 9.71 13.33
C GLN A 105 7.38 9.40 14.77
N TYR A 106 6.45 9.40 15.72
CA TYR A 106 6.76 9.00 17.10
C TYR A 106 7.25 7.55 17.17
N LEU A 107 6.59 6.62 16.46
CA LEU A 107 7.04 5.23 16.40
C LEU A 107 8.44 5.12 15.79
N SER A 108 8.73 5.88 14.73
CA SER A 108 10.06 5.94 14.11
C SER A 108 11.15 6.32 15.14
N PHE A 109 10.92 7.36 15.94
CA PHE A 109 11.86 7.76 17.00
C PHE A 109 12.01 6.71 18.10
N MET A 110 10.94 6.00 18.45
CA MET A 110 10.99 4.96 19.48
C MET A 110 11.73 3.71 18.98
N MET A 111 11.62 3.39 17.69
CA MET A 111 12.40 2.34 17.03
C MET A 111 13.89 2.72 16.99
N GLU A 112 14.21 3.96 16.60
CA GLU A 112 15.59 4.47 16.62
C GLU A 112 16.19 4.38 18.03
N LYS A 113 15.45 4.80 19.05
CA LYS A 113 15.87 4.66 20.45
C LYS A 113 16.15 3.21 20.84
N ALA A 114 15.28 2.27 20.47
CA ALA A 114 15.46 0.86 20.76
C ALA A 114 16.73 0.30 20.08
N ILE A 115 16.99 0.70 18.83
CA ILE A 115 18.20 0.31 18.09
C ILE A 115 19.46 0.86 18.78
N CYS A 116 19.46 2.15 19.15
CA CYS A 116 20.62 2.78 19.76
C CYS A 116 20.93 2.26 21.17
N THR A 117 19.90 1.93 21.95
CA THR A 117 20.06 1.47 23.34
C THR A 117 20.19 -0.04 23.47
N GLY A 118 19.66 -0.80 22.50
CA GLY A 118 19.51 -2.26 22.59
C GLY A 118 18.44 -2.70 23.60
N GLU A 119 17.68 -1.77 24.17
CA GLU A 119 16.67 -2.05 25.19
C GLU A 119 15.26 -2.15 24.61
N VAL A 120 14.37 -2.82 25.35
CA VAL A 120 12.94 -2.83 25.05
C VAL A 120 12.34 -1.45 25.36
N VAL A 121 11.91 -0.75 24.32
CA VAL A 121 11.27 0.56 24.45
C VAL A 121 9.74 0.40 24.47
N LYS A 122 9.10 0.90 25.53
CA LYS A 122 7.63 0.95 25.65
C LYS A 122 7.11 2.33 25.24
N THR A 123 6.14 2.36 24.33
CA THR A 123 5.46 3.58 23.90
C THR A 123 4.42 4.03 24.93
N VAL A 124 4.10 5.32 24.92
CA VAL A 124 3.04 5.91 25.74
C VAL A 124 2.03 6.62 24.85
N ARG A 125 0.80 6.76 25.34
CA ARG A 125 -0.26 7.49 24.63
C ARG A 125 0.17 8.94 24.41
N GLN A 126 0.00 9.42 23.18
CA GLN A 126 0.42 10.75 22.74
C GLN A 126 -0.78 11.71 22.67
N PRO A 127 -0.56 13.05 22.76
CA PRO A 127 -1.65 14.03 22.80
C PRO A 127 -2.56 14.01 21.57
N TRP A 128 -2.05 13.61 20.40
CA TRP A 128 -2.83 13.50 19.16
C TRP A 128 -3.77 12.28 19.12
N ALA A 129 -3.76 11.42 20.15
CA ALA A 129 -4.67 10.28 20.27
C ALA A 129 -6.05 10.62 20.86
N GLU A 130 -6.36 11.91 21.03
CA GLU A 130 -7.63 12.43 21.56
C GLU A 130 -8.43 13.24 20.54
N GLY A 131 -7.96 13.26 19.28
CA GLY A 131 -8.60 13.97 18.16
C GLY A 131 -9.50 13.08 17.30
#